data_AF-A0A7V8BXC9-F1
#
_entry.id   AF-A0A7V8BXC9-F1
#
_cell.length_a   1.000
_cell.length_b   1.000
_cell.length_c   1.000
_cell.angle_alpha   90.00
_cell.angle_beta   90.00
_cell.angle_gamma   90.00
#
_symmetry.space_group_name_H-M   'P 1'
#
loop_
_entity.id
_entity.type
_entity.pdbx_description
1 polymer ?
#
loop_
_entity_poly.entity_id
_entity_poly.type
_entity_poly.pdbx_seq_one_letter_code
_entity_poly.pdbx_strand_id
1 'polypeptide(L)' 'MPVPSCAICSDLNATPSQADLDSGDYCPVCHRPTCHRHLTTVRFKWRETGQVDSAKICRNCKTTYQHRYWDSARRDWIS' A
#
# COMPACT_ATOMS: atom_id res chain seq x y z
N MET A 1 -0.56 5.19 10.15
CA MET A 1 -1.22 4.91 11.44
C MET A 1 -0.56 3.69 12.04
N PRO A 2 -0.32 3.61 13.35
CA PRO A 2 0.30 2.41 13.92
C PRO A 2 -0.54 1.17 13.61
N VAL A 3 0.09 0.08 13.17
CA VAL A 3 -0.56 -1.21 12.91
C VAL A 3 -0.09 -2.25 13.92
N PRO A 4 -0.97 -3.16 14.39
CA PRO A 4 -0.61 -4.12 15.43
C PRO A 4 0.32 -5.23 14.91
N SER A 5 0.31 -5.50 13.60
CA SER A 5 1.10 -6.54 12.96
C SER A 5 1.29 -6.25 11.48
N CYS A 6 2.11 -7.05 10.80
CA CYS A 6 2.25 -6.98 9.35
C CYS A 6 1.90 -8.33 8.73
N ALA A 7 0.93 -8.34 7.82
CA ALA A 7 0.52 -9.54 7.09
C ALA A 7 1.69 -10.14 6.30
N ILE A 8 2.49 -9.31 5.62
CA ILE A 8 3.64 -9.76 4.83
C ILE A 8 4.75 -10.34 5.72
N CYS A 9 5.02 -9.73 6.88
CA CYS A 9 5.98 -10.32 7.83
C CYS A 9 5.49 -11.69 8.34
N SER A 10 4.19 -11.80 8.62
CA SER A 10 3.57 -13.05 9.09
C SER A 10 3.68 -14.15 8.04
N ASP A 11 3.39 -13.84 6.78
CA ASP A 11 3.52 -14.78 5.65
C ASP A 11 4.97 -15.25 5.44
N LEU A 12 5.95 -14.39 5.78
CA LEU A 12 7.39 -14.69 5.67
C LEU A 12 8.00 -15.28 6.94
N ASN A 13 7.21 -15.53 8.00
CA ASN A 13 7.71 -15.90 9.34
C ASN A 13 8.81 -14.95 9.85
N ALA A 14 8.69 -13.66 9.55
CA ALA A 14 9.61 -12.61 9.98
C ALA A 14 8.99 -11.77 11.10
N THR A 15 9.83 -11.25 11.98
CA THR A 15 9.38 -10.34 13.06
C THR A 15 9.59 -8.88 12.64
N PRO A 16 8.53 -8.06 12.50
CA PRO A 16 8.69 -6.62 12.26
C PRO A 16 9.23 -5.92 13.51
N SER A 17 9.98 -4.83 13.32
CA SER A 17 10.34 -3.96 14.44
C SER A 17 9.12 -3.15 14.89
N GLN A 18 9.07 -2.76 16.17
CA GLN A 18 7.99 -1.90 16.67
C GLN A 18 7.94 -0.55 15.93
N ALA A 19 9.10 0.02 15.59
CA ALA A 19 9.17 1.26 14.81
C ALA A 19 8.53 1.13 13.41
N ASP A 20 8.70 -0.03 12.75
CA ASP A 20 8.05 -0.30 11.47
C ASP A 20 6.53 -0.45 11.61
N LEU A 21 6.04 -0.99 12.73
CA LEU A 21 4.63 -1.12 13.04
C LEU A 21 3.99 0.23 13.35
N ASP A 22 4.67 1.07 14.15
CA ASP A 22 4.20 2.41 14.52
C ASP A 22 4.07 3.33 13.29
N SER A 23 5.00 3.17 12.34
CA SER A 23 5.01 3.89 11.06
C SER A 23 4.29 3.15 9.92
N GLY A 24 3.57 2.07 10.25
CA GLY A 24 2.83 1.26 9.30
C GLY A 24 1.55 1.93 8.80
N ASP A 25 0.78 1.16 8.01
CA ASP A 25 -0.55 1.54 7.57
C ASP A 25 -1.32 0.33 7.02
N TYR A 26 -2.62 0.52 6.83
CA TYR A 26 -3.47 -0.45 6.13
C TYR A 26 -3.38 -0.22 4.62
N CYS A 27 -3.15 -1.29 3.86
CA CYS A 27 -3.17 -1.20 2.41
C CYS A 27 -4.58 -0.87 1.92
N PRO A 28 -4.82 0.23 1.18
CA PRO A 28 -6.16 0.59 0.73
C PRO A 28 -6.73 -0.34 -0.35
N VAL A 29 -5.90 -1.22 -0.93
CA VAL A 29 -6.29 -2.18 -1.98
C VAL A 29 -6.83 -3.48 -1.37
N CYS A 30 -6.13 -4.03 -0.37
CA CYS A 30 -6.47 -5.34 0.23
C CYS A 30 -6.85 -5.26 1.71
N HIS A 31 -6.83 -4.06 2.30
CA HIS A 31 -7.17 -3.75 3.68
C HIS A 31 -6.38 -4.53 4.75
N ARG A 32 -5.22 -5.11 4.38
CA ARG A 32 -4.34 -5.82 5.31
C ARG A 32 -3.36 -4.87 6.01
N PRO A 33 -3.09 -5.08 7.31
CA PRO A 33 -2.12 -4.27 8.05
C PRO A 33 -0.71 -4.55 7.53
N THR A 34 0.04 -3.48 7.26
CA THR A 34 1.35 -3.55 6.63
C THR A 34 2.32 -2.63 7.35
N CYS A 35 3.47 -3.16 7.79
CA CYS A 35 4.51 -2.33 8.40
C CYS A 35 5.18 -1.43 7.37
N HIS A 36 5.82 -0.36 7.83
CA HIS A 36 6.45 0.65 6.99
C HIS A 36 7.36 0.07 5.91
N ARG A 37 8.22 -0.88 6.27
CA ARG A 37 9.16 -1.57 5.36
C ARG A 37 8.49 -2.26 4.18
N HIS A 38 7.25 -2.71 4.35
CA HIS A 38 6.49 -3.43 3.33
C HIS A 38 5.45 -2.56 2.63
N LEU A 39 5.34 -1.28 2.99
CA LEU A 39 4.62 -0.29 2.22
C LEU A 39 5.48 0.20 1.06
N THR A 40 4.82 0.59 -0.02
CA THR A 40 5.42 1.24 -1.17
C THR A 40 4.48 2.32 -1.68
N THR A 41 5.06 3.39 -2.20
CA THR A 41 4.29 4.51 -2.74
C THR A 41 4.01 4.26 -4.21
N VAL A 42 2.74 4.34 -4.59
CA VAL A 42 2.29 4.33 -5.97
C VAL A 42 1.79 5.70 -6.36
N ARG A 43 2.03 6.06 -7.63
CA ARG A 43 1.59 7.35 -8.19
C ARG A 43 0.48 7.13 -9.19
N PHE A 44 -0.49 8.02 -9.16
CA PHE A 44 -1.60 8.01 -10.10
C PHE A 44 -2.03 9.43 -10.43
N LYS A 45 -2.74 9.55 -11.54
CA LYS A 45 -3.38 10.78 -11.99
C LYS A 45 -4.88 10.64 -11.79
N TRP A 46 -5.51 11.62 -11.17
CA TRP A 46 -6.97 11.70 -11.11
C TRP A 46 -7.51 11.98 -12.51
N ARG A 47 -8.45 11.17 -12.98
CA ARG A 47 -9.04 11.31 -14.33
C ARG A 47 -9.87 12.58 -14.46
N GLU A 48 -10.55 12.97 -13.39
CA GLU A 48 -11.45 14.12 -13.36
C GLU A 48 -10.70 15.46 -13.39
N THR A 49 -9.63 15.59 -12.60
CA THR A 49 -8.88 16.85 -12.46
C THR A 49 -7.55 16.86 -13.20
N GLY A 50 -7.05 15.70 -13.60
CA GLY A 50 -5.70 15.54 -14.14
C GLY A 50 -4.57 15.73 -13.11
N GLN A 51 -4.88 15.90 -11.83
CA GLN A 51 -3.88 16.08 -10.78
C GLN A 51 -3.14 14.78 -10.48
N VAL A 52 -1.83 14.86 -10.30
CA VAL A 52 -1.01 13.73 -9.85
C VAL A 52 -1.05 13.65 -8.32
N ASP A 53 -1.27 12.45 -7.83
CA ASP A 53 -1.30 12.14 -6.40
C ASP A 53 -0.59 10.81 -6.13
N SER A 54 -0.44 10.47 -4.86
CA SER A 54 0.24 9.25 -4.43
C SER A 54 -0.46 8.59 -3.25
N ALA A 55 -0.36 7.26 -3.20
CA ALA A 55 -0.89 6.48 -2.09
C ALA A 55 0.14 5.45 -1.63
N LYS A 56 0.15 5.13 -0.33
CA LYS A 56 0.92 4.00 0.20
C LYS A 56 0.08 2.73 0.08
N ILE A 57 0.65 1.69 -0.52
CA ILE A 57 0.04 0.36 -0.64
C ILE A 57 1.04 -0.71 -0.17
N CYS A 58 0.57 -1.92 0.13
CA CYS A 58 1.50 -3.01 0.44
C CYS A 58 2.24 -3.48 -0.82
N ARG A 59 3.48 -3.95 -0.64
CA ARG A 59 4.33 -4.45 -1.72
C ARG A 59 3.68 -5.59 -2.50
N ASN A 60 2.90 -6.47 -1.86
CA ASN A 60 2.20 -7.55 -2.56
C ASN A 60 1.19 -7.03 -3.61
N CYS A 61 0.37 -6.03 -3.25
CA CYS A 61 -0.57 -5.41 -4.20
C CYS A 61 0.14 -4.59 -5.29
N LYS A 62 1.36 -4.09 -5.00
CA LYS A 62 2.22 -3.50 -6.02
C LYS A 62 2.69 -4.54 -7.03
N THR A 63 3.32 -5.62 -6.55
CA THR A 63 3.94 -6.67 -7.37
C THR A 63 2.91 -7.42 -8.22
N THR A 64 1.70 -7.64 -7.68
CA THR A 64 0.60 -8.30 -8.41
C THR A 64 -0.21 -7.35 -9.29
N TYR A 65 0.17 -6.07 -9.36
CA TYR A 65 -0.56 -5.00 -10.06
C TYR A 65 -2.02 -4.82 -9.63
N GLN A 66 -2.45 -5.36 -8.48
CA GLN A 66 -3.81 -5.21 -7.98
C GLN A 66 -4.23 -3.74 -7.78
N HIS A 67 -3.28 -2.88 -7.42
CA HIS A 67 -3.52 -1.45 -7.31
C HIS A 67 -4.06 -0.82 -8.60
N ARG A 68 -3.81 -1.39 -9.79
CA ARG A 68 -4.36 -0.86 -11.04
C ARG A 68 -5.88 -1.03 -11.16
N TYR A 69 -6.44 -2.02 -10.48
CA TYR A 69 -7.88 -2.25 -10.41
C TYR A 69 -8.54 -1.47 -9.27
N TRP A 70 -7.75 -0.99 -8.31
CA TRP A 70 -8.23 -0.09 -7.28
C TRP A 70 -8.62 1.25 -7.90
N ASP A 71 -9.92 1.55 -7.87
CA ASP A 71 -10.49 2.82 -8.31
C ASP A 71 -10.14 3.19 -9.76
N SER A 72 -10.13 2.20 -10.67
CA SER A 72 -9.74 2.35 -12.08
C SER A 72 -10.62 3.34 -12.87
N ALA A 73 -11.86 3.55 -12.42
CA ALA A 73 -12.79 4.51 -12.99
C ALA A 73 -12.36 5.97 -12.77
N ARG A 74 -11.65 6.25 -11.66
CA ARG A 74 -11.24 7.61 -11.28
C ARG A 74 -9.73 7.84 -11.36
N ARG A 75 -8.94 6.76 -11.37
CA ARG A 75 -7.47 6.83 -11.32
C ARG A 75 -6.84 6.28 -12.59
N ASP A 76 -5.78 6.95 -13.00
CA ASP A 76 -4.89 6.49 -14.05
C ASP A 76 -3.49 6.24 -13.46
N TRP A 77 -3.08 4.98 -13.41
CA TRP A 77 -1.92 4.54 -12.65
C TRP A 77 -0.62 4.71 -13.44
N ILE A 78 0.31 5.50 -12.91
CA ILE A 78 1.55 5.87 -13.60
C ILE A 78 2.68 4.90 -13.24
N SER A 79 2.90 4.66 -11.95
CA SER A 79 4.11 4.00 -11.44
C SER A 79 3.89 3.11 -10.25
#